data_AF-M6G6W2-F1
#
_entry.id   AF-M6G6W2-F1
#
_cell.length_a   1.000
_cell.length_b   1.000
_cell.length_c   1.000
_cell.angle_alpha   90.00
_cell.angle_beta   90.00
_cell.angle_gamma   90.00
#
_symmetry.space_group_name_H-M   'P 1'
#
loop_
_entity.id
_entity.type
_entity.pdbx_description
1 polymer ?
#
loop_
_entity_poly.entity_id
_entity_poly.type
_entity_poly.pdbx_seq_one_letter_code
_entity_poly.pdbx_strand_id
1 'polypeptide(L)'
;MTHTYNILKLIQLERGRQETLKQTGKFQFTCADPISDWKKLPILLEEVGEVAKAMNEDDSIGIAKELIQVAAVGVAWLESSTNENIQKLLYEAIENAVGKLKEKETK
;
A
#
# COMPACT_ATOMS: atom_id res chain seq x y z
N MET A 1 -0.13 7.17 17.96
CA MET A 1 -1.24 6.50 17.24
C MET A 1 -2.03 7.45 16.34
N THR A 2 -2.39 8.67 16.76
CA THR A 2 -3.18 9.63 15.94
C THR A 2 -2.56 9.97 14.59
N HIS A 3 -1.22 10.08 14.51
CA HIS A 3 -0.52 10.39 13.28
C HIS A 3 -0.61 9.26 12.23
N THR A 4 -0.35 8.02 12.63
CA THR A 4 -0.49 6.83 11.78
C THR A 4 -1.91 6.69 11.23
N TYR A 5 -2.93 6.93 12.07
CA TYR A 5 -4.32 6.89 11.63
C TYR A 5 -4.62 7.89 10.51
N ASN A 6 -4.10 9.12 10.62
CA ASN A 6 -4.27 10.13 9.59
C ASN A 6 -3.54 9.74 8.27
N ILE A 7 -2.37 9.11 8.36
CA ILE A 7 -1.65 8.59 7.18
C ILE A 7 -2.46 7.49 6.50
N LEU A 8 -3.03 6.54 7.26
CA LEU A 8 -3.87 5.48 6.69
C LEU A 8 -5.12 6.05 5.99
N LYS A 9 -5.68 7.16 6.48
CA LYS A 9 -6.76 7.88 5.76
C LYS A 9 -6.30 8.46 4.43
N LEU A 10 -5.09 9.03 4.37
CA LEU A 10 -4.53 9.55 3.11
C LEU A 10 -4.35 8.41 2.09
N ILE A 11 -3.85 7.26 2.54
CA ILE A 11 -3.71 6.05 1.70
C ILE A 11 -5.08 5.58 1.19
N GLN A 12 -6.10 5.57 2.05
CA GLN A 12 -7.47 5.22 1.65
C GLN A 12 -8.03 6.19 0.59
N LEU A 13 -7.81 7.50 0.76
CA LEU A 13 -8.25 8.52 -0.20
C LEU A 13 -7.55 8.36 -1.55
N GLU A 14 -6.24 8.13 -1.54
CA GLU A 14 -5.46 7.89 -2.75
C GLU A 14 -5.91 6.61 -3.46
N ARG A 15 -6.17 5.53 -2.71
CA ARG A 15 -6.73 4.30 -3.25
C ARG A 15 -8.08 4.54 -3.97
N GLY A 16 -8.96 5.35 -3.39
CA GLY A 16 -10.22 5.76 -4.03
C GLY A 16 -10.01 6.62 -5.28
N ARG A 17 -8.98 7.47 -5.30
CA ARG A 17 -8.60 8.24 -6.50
C ARG A 17 -8.17 7.32 -7.64
N GLN A 18 -7.35 6.29 -7.37
CA GLN A 18 -6.91 5.32 -8.37
C GLN A 18 -8.09 4.57 -9.01
N GLU A 19 -9.09 4.16 -8.22
CA GLU A 19 -10.33 3.57 -8.76
C GLU A 19 -11.11 4.56 -9.63
N THR A 20 -11.19 5.82 -9.20
CA THR A 20 -11.83 6.87 -10.01
C THR A 20 -11.11 7.06 -11.35
N LEU A 21 -9.77 7.01 -11.37
CA LEU A 21 -8.98 7.12 -12.60
C LEU A 21 -9.21 5.94 -13.55
N LYS A 22 -9.41 4.73 -13.01
CA LYS A 22 -9.84 3.58 -13.81
C LYS A 22 -11.26 3.76 -14.35
N GLN A 23 -12.22 4.16 -13.51
CA GLN A 23 -13.62 4.38 -13.93
C GLN A 23 -13.77 5.45 -15.02
N THR A 24 -12.92 6.47 -14.98
CA THR A 24 -12.86 7.53 -16.01
C THR A 24 -12.10 7.11 -17.27
N GLY A 25 -11.58 5.88 -17.33
CA GLY A 25 -10.88 5.33 -18.49
C GLY A 25 -9.42 5.79 -18.62
N LYS A 26 -8.89 6.54 -17.65
CA LYS A 26 -7.47 6.93 -17.64
C LYS A 26 -6.55 5.71 -17.48
N PHE A 27 -6.96 4.76 -16.66
CA PHE A 27 -6.27 3.48 -16.47
C PHE A 27 -7.17 2.31 -16.88
N GLN A 28 -6.59 1.32 -17.55
CA GLN A 28 -7.33 0.13 -17.96
C GLN A 28 -7.65 -0.80 -16.77
N PHE A 29 -6.75 -0.87 -15.79
CA PHE A 29 -6.85 -1.72 -14.61
C PHE A 29 -6.12 -1.06 -13.43
N THR A 30 -6.45 -1.49 -12.22
CA THR A 30 -5.67 -1.23 -11.00
C THR A 30 -5.11 -2.55 -10.46
N CYS A 31 -4.24 -2.48 -9.45
CA CYS A 31 -3.69 -3.70 -8.84
C CYS A 31 -4.73 -4.52 -8.06
N ALA A 32 -5.95 -4.00 -7.85
CA ALA A 32 -7.07 -4.72 -7.27
C ALA A 32 -7.80 -5.63 -8.27
N ASP A 33 -7.56 -5.45 -9.58
CA ASP A 33 -8.11 -6.33 -10.59
C ASP A 33 -7.46 -7.73 -10.55
N PRO A 34 -8.17 -8.78 -11.02
CA PRO A 34 -7.64 -10.14 -11.13
C PRO A 34 -6.66 -10.28 -12.32
N ILE A 35 -5.68 -9.39 -12.40
CA ILE A 35 -4.57 -9.43 -13.34
C ILE A 35 -3.37 -10.14 -12.70
N SER A 36 -2.46 -10.60 -13.55
CA SER A 36 -1.24 -11.28 -13.14
C SER A 36 -0.26 -10.35 -12.42
N ASP A 37 0.44 -10.89 -11.42
CA ASP A 37 1.41 -10.16 -10.59
C ASP A 37 2.52 -9.47 -11.39
N TRP A 38 2.96 -10.06 -12.51
CA TRP A 38 3.95 -9.44 -13.40
C TRP A 38 3.45 -8.15 -14.07
N LYS A 39 2.13 -7.91 -14.11
CA LYS A 39 1.54 -6.63 -14.54
C LYS A 39 1.37 -5.63 -13.39
N LYS A 40 1.26 -6.11 -12.14
CA LYS A 40 1.13 -5.28 -10.94
C LYS A 40 2.48 -4.72 -10.48
N LEU A 41 3.54 -5.51 -10.58
CA LEU A 41 4.89 -5.10 -10.18
C LEU A 41 5.36 -3.82 -10.88
N PRO A 42 5.23 -3.66 -12.22
CA PRO A 42 5.60 -2.40 -12.87
C PRO A 42 4.85 -1.18 -12.36
N ILE A 43 3.56 -1.30 -12.01
CA ILE A 43 2.77 -0.19 -11.44
C ILE A 43 3.36 0.23 -10.09
N LEU A 44 3.67 -0.74 -9.23
CA LEU A 44 4.31 -0.44 -7.94
C LEU A 44 5.68 0.24 -8.14
N LEU A 45 6.47 -0.25 -9.10
CA LEU A 45 7.79 0.29 -9.39
C LEU A 45 7.75 1.69 -10.03
N GLU A 46 6.69 2.01 -10.78
CA GLU A 46 6.44 3.35 -11.30
C GLU A 46 6.31 4.36 -10.15
N GLU A 47 5.47 4.06 -9.15
CA GLU A 47 5.30 4.94 -7.98
C GLU A 47 6.59 5.05 -7.14
N VAL A 48 7.36 3.95 -7.01
CA VAL A 48 8.69 3.99 -6.36
C VAL A 48 9.67 4.85 -7.15
N GLY A 49 9.60 4.82 -8.49
CA GLY A 49 10.37 5.67 -9.37
C GLY A 49 10.06 7.17 -9.17
N GLU A 50 8.77 7.51 -9.01
CA GLU A 50 8.35 8.88 -8.72
C GLU A 50 8.81 9.34 -7.31
N VAL A 51 8.85 8.44 -6.31
CA VAL A 51 9.51 8.75 -5.01
C VAL A 51 10.97 9.13 -5.24
N ALA A 52 11.72 8.32 -5.99
CA ALA A 52 13.14 8.57 -6.25
C ALA A 52 13.37 9.88 -7.01
N LYS A 53 12.49 10.19 -7.96
CA LYS A 53 12.49 11.46 -8.69
C LYS A 53 12.23 12.64 -7.76
N ALA A 54 11.19 12.59 -6.93
CA ALA A 54 10.90 13.66 -5.96
C ALA A 54 12.06 13.89 -4.97
N MET A 55 12.77 12.83 -4.58
CA MET A 55 14.00 12.94 -3.78
C MET A 55 15.11 13.68 -4.52
N ASN A 56 15.34 13.36 -5.79
CA ASN A 56 16.36 14.04 -6.60
C ASN A 56 16.01 15.52 -6.87
N GLU A 57 14.74 15.87 -6.83
CA GLU A 57 14.22 17.23 -7.01
C GLU A 57 14.11 18.02 -5.68
N ASP A 58 14.54 17.44 -4.55
CA ASP A 58 14.37 17.98 -3.19
C ASP A 58 12.89 18.35 -2.84
N ASP A 59 11.92 17.69 -3.47
CA ASP A 59 10.49 17.93 -3.25
C ASP A 59 9.96 17.09 -2.08
N SER A 60 10.04 17.65 -0.87
CA SER A 60 9.56 16.98 0.36
C SER A 60 8.06 16.65 0.34
N ILE A 61 7.23 17.47 -0.33
CA ILE A 61 5.79 17.21 -0.43
C ILE A 61 5.54 16.10 -1.47
N GLY A 62 6.25 16.15 -2.59
CA GLY A 62 6.28 15.10 -3.60
C GLY A 62 6.64 13.75 -3.00
N ILE A 63 7.73 13.66 -2.23
CA ILE A 63 8.13 12.41 -1.57
C ILE A 63 6.97 11.83 -0.73
N ALA A 64 6.32 12.64 0.09
CA ALA A 64 5.21 12.18 0.92
C ALA A 64 4.01 11.72 0.07
N LYS A 65 3.69 12.47 -0.99
CA LYS A 65 2.63 12.12 -1.94
C LYS A 65 2.91 10.79 -2.64
N GLU A 66 4.12 10.60 -3.15
CA GLU A 66 4.48 9.39 -3.89
C GLU A 66 4.57 8.17 -2.96
N LEU A 67 5.02 8.32 -1.71
CA LEU A 67 4.96 7.24 -0.72
C LEU A 67 3.52 6.81 -0.41
N ILE A 68 2.57 7.76 -0.38
CA ILE A 68 1.14 7.44 -0.23
C ILE A 68 0.64 6.65 -1.45
N GLN A 69 1.06 7.02 -2.67
CA GLN A 69 0.70 6.29 -3.90
C GLN A 69 1.26 4.86 -3.89
N VAL A 70 2.54 4.67 -3.53
CA VAL A 70 3.17 3.34 -3.34
C VAL A 70 2.34 2.49 -2.37
N ALA A 71 1.97 3.06 -1.22
CA ALA A 71 1.17 2.35 -0.23
C ALA A 71 -0.24 2.00 -0.76
N ALA A 72 -0.88 2.90 -1.49
CA ALA A 72 -2.19 2.67 -2.10
C ALA A 72 -2.15 1.56 -3.16
N VAL A 73 -1.09 1.49 -3.98
CA VAL A 73 -0.87 0.38 -4.92
C VAL A 73 -0.67 -0.94 -4.18
N GLY A 74 0.10 -0.94 -3.09
CA GLY A 74 0.27 -2.12 -2.23
C GLY A 74 -1.05 -2.61 -1.63
N VAL A 75 -1.89 -1.70 -1.15
CA VAL A 75 -3.26 -2.02 -0.68
C VAL A 75 -4.09 -2.62 -1.80
N ALA A 76 -4.10 -2.00 -2.98
CA ALA A 76 -4.82 -2.52 -4.14
C ALA A 76 -4.37 -3.95 -4.50
N TRP A 77 -3.06 -4.22 -4.47
CA TRP A 77 -2.56 -5.56 -4.71
C TRP A 77 -3.04 -6.55 -3.64
N LEU A 78 -2.96 -6.20 -2.36
CA LEU A 78 -3.47 -7.03 -1.26
C LEU A 78 -4.99 -7.30 -1.38
N GLU A 79 -5.79 -6.33 -1.85
CA GLU A 79 -7.23 -6.54 -2.11
C GLU A 79 -7.45 -7.70 -3.09
N SER A 80 -6.61 -7.82 -4.12
CA SER A 80 -6.71 -8.90 -5.11
C SER A 80 -6.06 -10.23 -4.67
N SER A 81 -5.08 -10.18 -3.77
CA SER A 81 -4.27 -11.33 -3.35
C SER A 81 -4.73 -11.94 -2.02
N THR A 82 -5.69 -11.30 -1.33
CA THR A 82 -6.19 -11.76 -0.04
C THR A 82 -7.71 -11.94 -0.07
N ASN A 83 -8.21 -12.68 0.91
CA ASN A 83 -9.62 -12.78 1.26
C ASN A 83 -9.74 -12.84 2.78
N GLU A 84 -10.95 -12.90 3.32
CA GLU A 84 -11.19 -12.91 4.77
C GLU A 84 -10.42 -14.01 5.51
N ASN A 85 -10.33 -15.21 4.92
CA ASN A 85 -9.59 -16.33 5.51
C ASN A 85 -8.08 -16.05 5.57
N ILE A 86 -7.50 -15.58 4.46
CA ILE A 86 -6.07 -15.22 4.41
C ILE A 86 -5.78 -14.08 5.39
N GLN A 87 -6.64 -13.06 5.45
CA GLN A 87 -6.49 -11.94 6.37
C GLN A 87 -6.50 -12.41 7.82
N LYS A 88 -7.44 -13.30 8.19
CA LYS A 88 -7.49 -13.89 9.54
C LYS A 88 -6.17 -14.61 9.89
N LEU A 89 -5.65 -15.43 8.99
CA LEU A 89 -4.38 -16.12 9.20
C LEU A 89 -3.20 -15.15 9.36
N LEU A 90 -3.18 -14.06 8.59
CA LEU A 90 -2.16 -13.01 8.72
C LEU A 90 -2.26 -12.28 10.06
N TYR A 91 -3.47 -11.95 10.52
CA TYR A 91 -3.69 -11.35 11.84
C TYR A 91 -3.14 -12.23 12.96
N GLU A 92 -3.52 -13.51 12.98
CA GLU A 92 -3.04 -14.47 13.98
C GLU A 92 -1.51 -14.60 13.95
N ALA A 93 -0.90 -14.63 12.76
CA ALA A 93 0.56 -14.69 12.62
C ALA A 93 1.26 -13.45 13.19
N ILE A 94 0.72 -12.25 12.94
CA ILE A 94 1.26 -10.98 13.44
C ILE A 94 1.13 -10.88 14.96
N GLU A 95 -0.04 -11.20 15.53
CA GLU A 95 -0.26 -11.17 16.98
C GLU A 95 0.69 -12.13 17.72
N ASN A 96 0.85 -13.35 17.19
CA ASN A 96 1.79 -14.33 17.73
C ASN A 96 3.25 -13.83 17.68
N ALA A 97 3.65 -13.16 16.60
CA ALA A 97 4.98 -12.58 16.49
C ALA A 97 5.22 -11.46 17.52
N VAL A 98 4.23 -10.58 17.73
CA VAL A 98 4.29 -9.51 18.74
C VAL A 98 4.34 -10.09 20.16
N GLY A 99 3.58 -11.14 20.45
CA GLY A 99 3.62 -11.83 21.74
C GLY A 99 5.02 -12.35 22.08
N LYS A 100 5.68 -13.02 21.12
CA LYS A 100 7.06 -13.53 21.28
C LYS A 100 8.10 -12.44 21.54
N LEU A 101 7.91 -11.24 21.00
CA LEU A 101 8.82 -10.11 21.27
C LEU A 101 8.70 -9.64 22.73
N LYS A 102 7.47 -9.53 23.24
CA LYS A 102 7.22 -9.11 24.63
C LYS A 102 7.78 -10.10 25.66
N GLU A 103 7.71 -11.40 25.36
CA GLU A 103 8.28 -12.45 26.22
C GLU A 103 9.82 -12.45 26.25
N LYS A 104 10.48 -11.99 25.18
CA LYS A 104 11.95 -11.84 25.13
C LYS A 104 12.45 -10.63 25.90
N GLU A 105 11.64 -9.57 26.00
CA GLU A 105 11.98 -8.35 26.77
C GLU A 105 11.81 -8.53 28.29
N THR A 106 11.13 -9.60 28.73
CA THR A 106 10.87 -9.91 30.15
C THR A 106 11.79 -10.99 30.73
N LYS A 107 12.75 -11.51 29.94
CA LYS A 107 13.78 -12.47 30.37
C LYS A 107 15.17 -11.84 30.28
#